data_AF-A0A2G2MHM2-F1
#
_entry.id   AF-A0A2G2MHM2-F1
#
_cell.length_a   1.000
_cell.length_b   1.000
_cell.length_c   1.000
_cell.angle_alpha   90.00
_cell.angle_beta   90.00
_cell.angle_gamma   90.00
#
_symmetry.space_group_name_H-M   'P 1'
#
loop_
_entity.id
_entity.type
_entity.pdbx_description
1 polymer ?
#
loop_
_entity_poly.entity_id
_entity_poly.type
_entity_poly.pdbx_seq_one_letter_code
_entity_poly.pdbx_strand_id
1 'polypeptide(L)'
;MQKYDDKANKSGMKIIFMFAQMLVLSVVYIIIYTSFLAVGYAIDQHGVNPVMYAPVVIAFVIFPILLYKYRQMFNAGKMLVATIWMMATASLTIVLLYVYILQMTG
;
A
#
# COMPACT_ATOMS: atom_id res chain seq x y z
N MET A 1 -27.98 -12.88 28.37
CA MET A 1 -26.66 -12.68 27.75
C MET A 1 -26.72 -13.31 26.37
N GLN A 2 -26.75 -12.50 25.30
CA GLN A 2 -26.81 -13.02 23.93
C GLN A 2 -25.57 -13.90 23.68
N LYS A 3 -25.80 -15.11 23.15
CA LYS A 3 -24.74 -16.05 22.76
C LYS A 3 -23.85 -15.33 21.74
N TYR A 4 -22.58 -15.14 22.09
CA TYR A 4 -21.56 -14.60 21.20
C TYR A 4 -21.47 -15.53 19.98
N ASP A 5 -21.91 -15.07 18.80
CA ASP A 5 -21.84 -15.87 17.59
C ASP A 5 -20.53 -15.57 16.85
N ASP A 6 -19.50 -16.34 17.19
CA ASP A 6 -18.14 -16.19 16.67
C ASP A 6 -18.07 -16.21 15.13
N LYS A 7 -19.02 -16.87 14.46
CA LYS A 7 -19.06 -16.93 12.99
C LYS A 7 -19.49 -15.61 12.37
N ALA A 8 -20.55 -14.99 12.91
CA ALA A 8 -21.03 -13.69 12.44
C ALA A 8 -19.96 -12.61 12.64
N ASN A 9 -19.32 -12.60 13.82
CA ASN A 9 -18.25 -11.66 14.14
C ASN A 9 -17.02 -11.83 13.22
N LYS A 10 -16.60 -13.08 12.96
CA LYS A 10 -15.48 -13.38 12.07
C LYS A 10 -15.75 -12.97 10.62
N SER A 11 -16.99 -13.08 10.15
CA SER A 11 -17.40 -12.61 8.82
C SER A 11 -17.41 -11.08 8.74
N GLY A 12 -17.98 -10.41 9.76
CA GLY A 12 -17.97 -8.94 9.85
C GLY A 12 -16.56 -8.36 9.85
N MET A 13 -15.64 -8.94 10.63
CA MET A 13 -14.24 -8.52 10.68
C MET A 13 -13.52 -8.68 9.33
N LYS A 14 -13.82 -9.73 8.55
CA LYS A 14 -13.26 -9.88 7.20
C LYS A 14 -13.71 -8.77 6.26
N ILE A 15 -14.99 -8.41 6.31
CA ILE A 15 -15.54 -7.34 5.46
C ILE A 15 -14.90 -6.01 5.82
N ILE A 16 -14.80 -5.68 7.11
CA ILE A 16 -14.14 -4.46 7.60
C ILE A 16 -12.67 -4.42 7.13
N PHE A 17 -11.96 -5.54 7.25
CA PHE A 17 -10.58 -5.63 6.79
C PHE A 17 -10.45 -5.42 5.27
N MET A 18 -11.38 -5.95 4.47
CA MET A 18 -11.39 -5.72 3.02
C MET A 18 -11.65 -4.24 2.68
N PHE A 19 -12.57 -3.57 3.38
CA PHE A 19 -12.77 -2.12 3.20
C PHE A 19 -11.53 -1.33 3.58
N ALA A 20 -10.89 -1.66 4.71
CA ALA A 20 -9.63 -1.05 5.11
C ALA A 20 -8.53 -1.28 4.06
N GLN A 21 -8.41 -2.50 3.52
CA GLN A 21 -7.48 -2.81 2.43
C GLN A 21 -7.71 -1.95 1.20
N MET A 22 -8.96 -1.75 0.79
CA MET A 22 -9.28 -0.89 -0.36
C MET A 22 -8.93 0.56 -0.10
N LEU A 23 -9.22 1.09 1.09
CA LEU A 23 -8.84 2.46 1.45
C LEU A 23 -7.32 2.65 1.45
N VAL A 24 -6.59 1.72 2.06
CA VAL A 24 -5.12 1.74 2.08
C VAL A 24 -4.55 1.67 0.66
N LEU A 25 -5.09 0.79 -0.19
CA LEU A 25 -4.69 0.69 -1.59
C LEU A 25 -4.88 2.03 -2.32
N SER A 26 -6.05 2.65 -2.17
CA SER A 26 -6.35 3.94 -2.80
C SER A 26 -5.37 5.03 -2.37
N VAL A 27 -5.09 5.14 -1.07
CA VAL A 27 -4.14 6.14 -0.55
C VAL A 27 -2.74 5.93 -1.13
N VAL A 28 -2.24 4.69 -1.10
CA VAL A 28 -0.91 4.38 -1.63
C VAL A 28 -0.85 4.61 -3.15
N TYR A 29 -1.92 4.29 -3.88
CA TYR A 29 -1.97 4.50 -5.33
C TYR A 29 -2.01 5.98 -5.73
N ILE A 30 -2.66 6.84 -4.93
CA ILE A 30 -2.58 8.29 -5.13
C ILE A 30 -1.12 8.75 -5.05
N ILE A 31 -0.36 8.28 -4.06
CA ILE A 31 1.06 8.63 -3.88
C ILE A 31 1.93 8.06 -5.01
N ILE A 32 1.66 6.83 -5.46
CA ILE A 32 2.37 6.23 -6.59
C ILE A 32 2.12 7.06 -7.86
N TYR A 33 0.88 7.47 -8.11
CA TYR A 33 0.53 8.28 -9.27
C TYR A 33 1.20 9.65 -9.24
N THR A 34 1.16 10.37 -8.11
CA THR A 34 1.83 11.66 -8.00
C THR A 34 3.35 11.53 -8.12
N SER A 35 3.93 10.44 -7.58
CA SER A 35 5.35 10.12 -7.77
C SER A 35 5.70 9.86 -9.24
N PHE A 36 4.83 9.15 -9.96
CA PHE A 36 5.01 8.90 -11.39
C PHE A 36 5.04 10.21 -12.19
N LEU A 37 4.12 11.13 -11.91
CA LEU A 37 4.12 12.46 -12.53
C LEU A 37 5.40 13.23 -12.20
N ALA A 38 5.83 13.23 -10.93
CA ALA A 38 7.04 13.92 -10.50
C ALA A 38 8.30 13.41 -11.22
N VAL A 39 8.44 12.10 -11.40
CA VAL A 39 9.53 11.51 -12.20
C VAL A 39 9.45 11.96 -13.66
N GLY A 40 8.26 12.01 -14.25
CA GLY A 40 8.06 12.51 -15.62
C GLY A 40 8.51 13.95 -15.79
N TYR A 41 8.10 14.83 -14.87
CA TYR A 41 8.57 16.21 -14.85
C TYR A 41 10.09 16.31 -14.73
N ALA A 42 10.71 15.48 -13.89
CA ALA A 42 12.16 15.48 -13.75
C ALA A 42 12.85 15.05 -15.06
N ILE A 43 12.36 14.00 -15.73
CA ILE A 43 12.92 13.54 -17.02
C ILE A 43 12.79 14.63 -18.09
N ASP A 44 11.61 15.24 -18.20
CA ASP A 44 11.35 16.25 -19.22
C ASP A 44 12.18 17.53 -19.00
N GLN A 45 12.34 17.97 -17.75
CA GLN A 45 13.06 19.22 -17.44
C GLN A 45 14.56 19.06 -17.23
N HIS A 46 15.01 17.93 -16.69
CA HIS A 46 16.41 17.71 -16.30
C HIS A 46 17.10 16.62 -17.13
N GLY A 47 16.43 16.03 -18.13
CA GLY A 47 17.02 15.05 -19.07
C GLY A 47 17.52 13.77 -18.39
N VAL A 48 16.99 13.48 -17.20
CA VAL A 48 17.40 12.36 -16.36
C VAL A 48 16.86 11.04 -16.93
N ASN A 49 17.54 9.94 -16.61
CA ASN A 49 17.31 8.65 -17.27
C ASN A 49 15.92 8.07 -16.90
N PRO A 50 15.14 7.55 -17.87
CA PRO A 50 13.87 6.86 -17.63
C PRO A 50 13.90 5.71 -16.60
N VAL A 51 15.08 5.15 -16.30
CA VAL A 51 15.28 4.17 -15.21
C VAL A 51 14.79 4.70 -13.86
N MET A 52 14.67 6.01 -13.68
CA MET A 52 14.07 6.61 -12.48
C MET A 52 12.59 6.28 -12.26
N TYR A 53 11.87 5.75 -13.25
CA TYR A 53 10.54 5.19 -13.00
C TYR A 53 10.58 3.90 -12.18
N ALA A 54 11.72 3.22 -12.09
CA ALA A 54 11.82 1.89 -11.50
C ALA A 54 11.29 1.83 -10.05
N PRO A 55 11.66 2.73 -9.11
CA PRO A 55 11.13 2.67 -7.74
C PRO A 55 9.60 2.80 -7.69
N VAL A 56 9.02 3.65 -8.55
CA VAL A 56 7.57 3.89 -8.63
C VAL A 56 6.84 2.66 -9.20
N VAL A 57 7.36 2.07 -10.28
CA VAL A 57 6.81 0.87 -10.91
C VAL A 57 6.92 -0.34 -9.98
N ILE A 58 8.04 -0.47 -9.26
CA ILE A 58 8.24 -1.51 -8.25
C ILE A 58 7.18 -1.37 -7.16
N ALA A 59 6.94 -0.17 -6.63
CA ALA A 59 5.89 0.06 -5.62
C ALA A 59 4.49 -0.28 -6.17
N PHE A 60 4.19 0.08 -7.42
CA PHE A 60 2.92 -0.22 -8.10
C PHE A 60 2.61 -1.72 -8.16
N VAL A 61 3.62 -2.55 -8.44
CA VAL A 61 3.47 -4.00 -8.58
C VAL A 61 3.55 -4.72 -7.23
N ILE A 62 4.51 -4.36 -6.37
CA ILE A 62 4.75 -5.05 -5.10
C ILE A 62 3.62 -4.80 -4.11
N PHE A 63 3.06 -3.58 -4.05
CA PHE A 63 2.10 -3.24 -3.02
C PHE A 63 0.81 -4.10 -3.07
N PRO A 64 0.15 -4.33 -4.23
CA PRO A 64 -0.97 -5.26 -4.34
C PRO A 64 -0.62 -6.70 -3.93
N ILE A 65 0.58 -7.16 -4.27
CA ILE A 65 1.06 -8.51 -3.90
C ILE A 65 1.15 -8.63 -2.37
N LEU A 66 1.66 -7.59 -1.70
CA LEU A 66 1.71 -7.54 -0.23
C LEU A 66 0.31 -7.56 0.39
N LEU A 67 -0.63 -6.74 -0.11
CA LEU A 67 -2.02 -6.76 0.36
C LEU A 67 -2.67 -8.14 0.22
N TYR A 68 -2.40 -8.84 -0.89
CA TYR A 68 -2.87 -10.21 -1.08
C TYR A 68 -2.30 -11.16 -0.01
N LYS A 69 -1.00 -11.08 0.28
CA LYS A 69 -0.38 -11.87 1.36
C LYS A 69 -0.98 -11.55 2.73
N TYR A 70 -1.25 -10.28 3.03
CA TYR A 70 -1.89 -9.91 4.30
C TYR A 70 -3.32 -10.41 4.40
N ARG A 71 -4.06 -10.45 3.28
CA ARG A 71 -5.39 -11.07 3.24
C ARG A 71 -5.33 -12.57 3.54
N GLN A 72 -4.36 -13.29 2.98
CA GLN A 72 -4.15 -14.71 3.32
C GLN A 72 -3.84 -14.88 4.81
N MET A 73 -2.97 -14.03 5.36
CA MET A 73 -2.61 -14.05 6.79
C MET A 73 -3.81 -13.75 7.70
N PHE A 74 -4.65 -12.78 7.33
CA PHE A 74 -5.87 -12.44 8.04
C PHE A 74 -6.85 -13.62 8.04
N ASN A 75 -7.04 -14.26 6.87
CA ASN A 75 -7.91 -15.43 6.72
C ASN A 75 -7.40 -16.66 7.50
N ALA A 76 -6.09 -16.78 7.70
CA ALA A 76 -5.45 -17.80 8.54
C ALA A 76 -5.62 -17.55 10.06
N GLY A 77 -6.36 -16.49 10.46
CA GLY A 77 -6.64 -16.17 11.87
C GLY A 77 -5.62 -15.25 12.53
N LYS A 78 -4.54 -14.87 11.84
CA LYS A 78 -3.53 -13.92 12.33
C LYS A 78 -3.94 -12.47 12.06
N MET A 79 -5.16 -12.10 12.48
CA MET A 79 -5.83 -10.85 12.08
C MET A 79 -5.05 -9.60 12.49
N LEU A 80 -4.65 -9.49 13.76
CA LEU A 80 -3.92 -8.34 14.28
C LEU A 80 -2.57 -8.16 13.58
N VAL A 81 -1.85 -9.26 13.38
CA VAL A 81 -0.56 -9.26 12.68
C VAL A 81 -0.72 -8.81 11.23
N ALA A 82 -1.74 -9.32 10.53
CA ALA A 82 -2.04 -8.91 9.15
C ALA A 82 -2.34 -7.40 9.04
N THR A 83 -3.12 -6.85 9.97
CA THR A 83 -3.45 -5.42 10.01
C THR A 83 -2.21 -4.57 10.28
N ILE A 84 -1.37 -4.94 11.25
CA ILE A 84 -0.14 -4.21 11.56
C ILE A 84 0.79 -4.19 10.35
N TRP A 85 1.02 -5.33 9.70
CA TRP A 85 1.90 -5.40 8.53
C TRP A 85 1.36 -4.62 7.33
N MET A 86 0.04 -4.65 7.12
CA MET A 86 -0.61 -3.84 6.10
C MET A 86 -0.34 -2.35 6.33
N MET A 87 -0.56 -1.85 7.55
CA MET A 87 -0.33 -0.44 7.87
C MET A 87 1.15 -0.08 7.80
N ALA A 88 2.04 -0.91 8.35
CA ALA A 88 3.47 -0.66 8.36
C ALA A 88 4.05 -0.58 6.95
N THR A 89 3.67 -1.49 6.06
CA THR A 89 4.16 -1.48 4.67
C THR A 89 3.53 -0.38 3.83
N ALA A 90 2.28 0.01 4.10
CA ALA A 90 1.68 1.20 3.48
C ALA A 90 2.47 2.46 3.85
N SER A 91 2.69 2.69 5.15
CA SER A 91 3.48 3.83 5.64
C SER A 91 4.90 3.83 5.09
N LEU A 92 5.57 2.68 5.09
CA LEU A 92 6.92 2.54 4.55
C LEU A 92 6.95 2.89 3.05
N THR A 93 6.00 2.37 2.26
CA THR A 93 5.91 2.65 0.82
C THR A 93 5.76 4.16 0.56
N ILE A 94 4.86 4.82 1.30
CA ILE A 94 4.60 6.25 1.16
C ILE A 94 5.86 7.06 1.51
N VAL A 95 6.50 6.78 2.65
CA VAL A 95 7.70 7.51 3.10
C VAL A 95 8.85 7.31 2.12
N LEU A 96 9.08 6.08 1.64
CA LEU A 96 10.16 5.81 0.69
C LEU A 96 9.94 6.54 -0.63
N LEU A 97 8.72 6.53 -1.17
CA LEU A 97 8.40 7.28 -2.39
C LEU A 97 8.56 8.79 -2.17
N TYR A 98 8.11 9.31 -1.03
CA TYR A 98 8.26 10.74 -0.72
C TYR A 98 9.74 11.16 -0.62
N VAL A 99 10.55 10.42 0.12
CA VAL A 99 11.99 10.68 0.23
C VAL A 99 12.68 10.56 -1.13
N TYR A 100 12.30 9.55 -1.92
CA TYR A 100 12.83 9.37 -3.27
C TYR A 100 12.56 10.59 -4.16
N ILE A 101 11.31 11.06 -4.22
CA ILE A 101 10.97 12.26 -4.99
C ILE A 101 11.70 13.50 -4.46
N LEU A 102 11.81 13.65 -3.13
CA LEU A 102 12.51 14.79 -2.53
C LEU A 102 13.99 14.83 -2.93
N GLN A 103 14.65 13.68 -3.06
CA GLN A 103 16.04 13.60 -3.53
C GLN A 103 16.20 13.94 -5.02
N MET A 104 15.13 13.90 -5.81
CA MET A 104 15.15 14.25 -7.23
C MET A 104 14.91 15.74 -7.47
N THR A 105 14.14 16.39 -6.59
CA THR A 105 13.76 17.80 -6.71
C THR A 105 14.57 18.75 -5.83
N GLY A 106 15.38 18.21 -4.91
CA GLY A 106 16.19 18.95 -3.95
C GLY A 106 17.60 19.28 -4.43
#